data_AF-U2NSI1-F1
#
_entry.id   AF-U2NSI1-F1
#
_cell.length_a   1.000
_cell.length_b   1.000
_cell.length_c   1.000
_cell.angle_alpha   90.00
_cell.angle_beta   90.00
_cell.angle_gamma   90.00
#
_symmetry.space_group_name_H-M   'P 1'
#
loop_
_entity.id
_entity.type
_entity.pdbx_description
1 polymer ?
#
loop_
_entity_poly.entity_id
_entity_poly.type
_entity_poly.pdbx_seq_one_letter_code
_entity_poly.pdbx_strand_id
1 'polypeptide(L)'
;MQEAEKVYLKKISLENFRCFEKVEADLQKKLTLVVGANGAGKTSLLESIAIAMSTMFTAFDGAKAMNITKESAHLKAYKIGSTDNVQPQYPVRIGAWAQLDERPEIYWERTLNTAKGKTTIKDAKQILEVASDYQKRLQEGDTSLLLPIIVYYGTGRLWDYHREKQTDIFEKNTRTNGYIDCMSGTANIKLMMNWFLKMTVQKYQNQENGYGPVPELEAVFSAMEQCYNRITGSNDAKIQYNIGTKEIDVAYTD
;
A
#
# COMPACT_ATOMS: atom_id res chain seq x y z
N MET A 1 -22.99 11.03 -13.03
CA MET A 1 -22.34 11.55 -11.81
C MET A 1 -20.85 11.46 -12.02
N GLN A 2 -20.13 12.58 -12.08
CA GLN A 2 -18.67 12.55 -12.05
C GLN A 2 -18.25 12.00 -10.69
N GLU A 3 -17.60 10.83 -10.66
CA GLU A 3 -16.81 10.42 -9.50
C GLU A 3 -15.75 11.49 -9.31
N ALA A 4 -15.94 12.38 -8.33
CA ALA A 4 -14.87 13.24 -7.89
C ALA A 4 -13.80 12.32 -7.30
N GLU A 5 -12.67 12.17 -7.98
CA GLU A 5 -11.47 11.54 -7.41
C GLU A 5 -11.07 12.34 -6.17
N LYS A 6 -11.50 11.83 -5.00
CA LYS A 6 -11.38 12.51 -3.70
C LYS A 6 -9.99 12.41 -3.11
N VAL A 7 -9.17 11.44 -3.53
CA VAL A 7 -7.86 11.18 -2.95
C VAL A 7 -6.80 11.06 -4.04
N TYR A 8 -5.82 11.98 -4.06
CA TYR A 8 -4.65 11.85 -4.91
C TYR A 8 -3.40 12.52 -4.30
N LEU A 9 -2.25 11.87 -4.48
CA LEU A 9 -0.95 12.41 -4.12
C LEU A 9 -0.50 13.39 -5.21
N LYS A 10 -0.09 14.59 -4.82
CA LYS A 10 0.27 15.70 -5.71
C LYS A 10 1.76 15.85 -5.88
N LYS A 11 2.52 15.67 -4.81
CA LYS A 11 3.94 15.97 -4.79
C LYS A 11 4.65 15.14 -3.74
N ILE A 12 5.91 14.82 -4.03
CA ILE A 12 6.86 14.24 -3.09
C ILE A 12 8.13 15.10 -3.08
N SER A 13 8.70 15.34 -1.90
CA SER A 13 10.02 15.94 -1.71
C SER A 13 10.90 15.01 -0.90
N LEU A 14 12.17 14.89 -1.30
CA LEU A 14 13.16 14.07 -0.62
C LEU A 14 14.40 14.90 -0.31
N GLU A 15 14.96 14.70 0.88
CA GLU A 15 16.24 15.24 1.29
C GLU A 15 17.08 14.13 1.90
N ASN A 16 18.33 13.99 1.44
CA ASN A 16 19.30 12.99 1.87
C ASN A 16 18.74 11.54 1.83
N PHE A 17 17.92 11.21 0.84
CA PHE A 17 17.32 9.88 0.70
C PHE A 17 17.98 9.10 -0.43
N ARG A 18 18.81 8.12 -0.07
CA ARG A 18 19.51 7.19 -0.98
C ARG A 18 20.31 7.88 -2.08
N CYS A 19 19.84 7.85 -3.32
CA CYS A 19 20.50 8.50 -4.45
C CYS A 19 20.18 9.99 -4.56
N PHE A 20 19.25 10.50 -3.76
CA PHE A 20 18.81 11.89 -3.82
C PHE A 20 19.37 12.69 -2.65
N GLU A 21 20.22 13.68 -2.96
CA GLU A 21 20.55 14.74 -2.01
C GLU A 21 19.33 15.64 -1.79
N LYS A 22 18.71 16.10 -2.88
CA LYS A 22 17.43 16.80 -2.88
C LYS A 22 16.67 16.51 -4.17
N VAL A 23 15.40 16.17 -4.09
CA VAL A 23 14.52 16.07 -5.26
C VAL A 23 13.10 16.47 -4.89
N GLU A 24 12.41 17.08 -5.83
CA GLU A 24 10.98 17.33 -5.78
C GLU A 24 10.36 16.77 -7.07
N ALA A 25 9.24 16.07 -6.94
CA ALA A 25 8.53 15.51 -8.07
C ALA A 25 7.02 15.71 -7.91
N ASP A 26 6.41 16.37 -8.90
CA ASP A 26 4.97 16.49 -9.03
C ASP A 26 4.38 15.21 -9.65
N LEU A 27 3.22 14.81 -9.15
CA LEU A 27 2.50 13.62 -9.55
C LEU A 27 1.17 14.02 -10.20
N GLN A 28 0.89 13.42 -11.34
CA GLN A 28 -0.36 13.59 -12.06
C GLN A 28 -1.46 12.76 -11.40
N LYS A 29 -2.68 13.31 -11.39
CA LYS A 29 -3.86 12.71 -10.73
C LYS A 29 -4.14 11.27 -11.16
N LYS A 30 -4.03 11.01 -12.47
CA LYS A 30 -4.39 9.73 -13.08
C LYS A 30 -3.22 8.76 -13.21
N LEU A 31 -2.13 9.22 -13.83
CA LEU A 31 -0.97 8.37 -14.12
C LEU A 31 0.30 9.20 -14.16
N THR A 32 1.29 8.78 -13.38
CA THR A 32 2.67 9.30 -13.45
C THR A 32 3.59 8.17 -13.89
N LEU A 33 4.30 8.37 -15.00
CA LEU A 33 5.32 7.42 -15.48
C LEU A 33 6.72 7.92 -15.13
N VAL A 34 7.46 7.14 -14.34
CA VAL A 34 8.85 7.45 -13.96
C VAL A 34 9.80 6.65 -14.84
N VAL A 35 10.52 7.33 -15.73
CA VAL A 35 11.48 6.71 -16.66
C VAL A 35 12.91 7.09 -16.27
N GLY A 36 13.84 6.16 -16.44
CA GLY A 36 15.26 6.38 -16.17
C GLY A 36 16.07 5.10 -16.29
N ALA A 37 17.39 5.22 -16.37
CA ALA A 37 18.30 4.08 -16.43
C ALA A 37 18.25 3.21 -15.15
N ASN A 38 18.80 2.00 -15.21
CA ASN A 38 19.01 1.19 -14.00
C ASN A 38 19.90 1.94 -13.01
N GLY A 39 19.54 1.91 -11.73
CA GLY A 39 20.23 2.68 -10.69
C GLY A 39 19.85 4.16 -10.61
N ALA A 40 19.03 4.71 -11.54
CA ALA A 40 18.65 6.12 -11.54
C ALA A 40 17.71 6.56 -10.38
N GLY A 41 17.36 5.65 -9.45
CA GLY A 41 16.55 5.99 -8.28
C GLY A 41 15.04 5.80 -8.43
N LYS A 42 14.55 5.19 -9.51
CA LYS A 42 13.11 4.93 -9.73
C LYS A 42 12.45 4.21 -8.54
N THR A 43 13.05 3.11 -8.09
CA THR A 43 12.59 2.34 -6.93
C THR A 43 12.67 3.17 -5.64
N SER A 44 13.73 3.96 -5.46
CA SER A 44 13.86 4.86 -4.31
C SER A 44 12.72 5.89 -4.26
N LEU A 45 12.34 6.46 -5.40
CA LEU A 45 11.21 7.38 -5.47
C LEU A 45 9.89 6.69 -5.08
N LEU A 46 9.60 5.51 -5.64
CA LEU A 46 8.38 4.76 -5.30
C LEU A 46 8.33 4.33 -3.82
N GLU A 47 9.46 3.88 -3.26
CA GLU A 47 9.53 3.51 -1.85
C GLU A 47 9.40 4.70 -0.92
N SER A 48 9.90 5.87 -1.31
CA SER A 48 9.67 7.09 -0.55
C SER A 48 8.19 7.48 -0.49
N ILE A 49 7.45 7.30 -1.60
CA ILE A 49 5.99 7.50 -1.65
C ILE A 49 5.29 6.51 -0.72
N ALA A 50 5.66 5.22 -0.76
CA ALA A 50 5.10 4.21 0.14
C ALA A 50 5.37 4.55 1.62
N ILE A 51 6.60 4.99 1.95
CA ILE A 51 6.96 5.44 3.29
C ILE A 51 6.12 6.65 3.71
N ALA A 52 5.97 7.66 2.85
CA ALA A 52 5.16 8.84 3.14
C ALA A 52 3.70 8.46 3.40
N MET A 53 3.07 7.72 2.49
CA MET A 53 1.66 7.33 2.57
C MET A 53 1.37 6.42 3.77
N SER A 54 2.32 5.56 4.15
CA SER A 54 2.15 4.67 5.31
C SER A 54 1.97 5.41 6.64
N THR A 55 2.22 6.73 6.69
CA THR A 55 1.92 7.57 7.87
C THR A 55 0.44 7.54 8.24
N MET A 56 -0.46 7.45 7.26
CA MET A 56 -1.91 7.36 7.52
C MET A 56 -2.26 6.16 8.40
N PHE A 57 -1.50 5.08 8.27
CA PHE A 57 -1.80 3.83 8.96
C PHE A 57 -1.43 3.83 10.44
N THR A 58 -0.71 4.84 10.94
CA THR A 58 -0.40 4.91 12.38
C THR A 58 -1.63 5.13 13.25
N ALA A 59 -2.75 5.61 12.68
CA ALA A 59 -4.00 5.80 13.39
C ALA A 59 -4.99 4.63 13.24
N PHE A 60 -4.71 3.66 12.37
CA PHE A 60 -5.55 2.48 12.19
C PHE A 60 -5.08 1.32 13.04
N ASP A 61 -6.02 0.57 13.59
CA ASP A 61 -5.72 -0.67 14.30
C ASP A 61 -5.23 -1.74 13.30
N GLY A 62 -4.08 -2.36 13.60
CA GLY A 62 -3.54 -3.50 12.84
C GLY A 62 -2.63 -3.15 11.64
N ALA A 63 -2.57 -1.89 11.21
CA ALA A 63 -1.70 -1.46 10.12
C ALA A 63 -0.38 -0.86 10.66
N LYS A 64 0.75 -1.19 10.02
CA LYS A 64 2.08 -0.68 10.42
C LYS A 64 2.62 0.29 9.39
N ALA A 65 2.99 1.48 9.83
CA ALA A 65 3.74 2.41 9.01
C ALA A 65 5.14 1.86 8.69
N MET A 66 5.62 2.08 7.47
CA MET A 66 7.01 1.83 7.11
C MET A 66 7.92 2.78 7.87
N ASN A 67 9.23 2.51 8.01
CA ASN A 67 10.17 3.43 8.64
C ASN A 67 11.24 3.90 7.65
N ILE A 68 11.77 5.09 7.88
CA ILE A 68 13.04 5.52 7.27
C ILE A 68 14.14 4.84 8.07
N THR A 69 14.95 4.02 7.40
CA THR A 69 16.07 3.31 8.03
C THR A 69 17.39 4.05 7.80
N LYS A 70 18.43 3.74 8.58
CA LYS A 70 19.76 4.34 8.42
C LYS A 70 20.38 4.05 7.04
N GLU A 71 20.02 2.92 6.42
CA GLU A 71 20.45 2.53 5.06
C GLU A 71 19.76 3.38 3.99
N SER A 72 18.72 4.12 4.35
CA SER A 72 18.05 5.07 3.45
C SER A 72 18.76 6.41 3.37
N ALA A 73 19.77 6.68 4.20
CA ALA A 73 20.53 7.92 4.18
C ALA A 73 21.39 8.02 2.90
N HIS A 74 21.39 9.20 2.30
CA HIS A 74 22.26 9.52 1.17
C HIS A 74 23.73 9.46 1.60
N LEU A 75 24.59 8.91 0.75
CA LEU A 75 26.02 8.79 1.02
C LEU A 75 26.79 9.83 0.20
N LYS A 76 27.54 10.69 0.89
CA LYS A 76 28.51 11.60 0.25
C LYS A 76 29.93 11.11 0.47
N ALA A 77 30.70 11.05 -0.60
CA ALA A 77 32.12 10.72 -0.55
C ALA A 77 32.96 12.01 -0.54
N TYR A 78 33.86 12.11 0.43
CA TYR A 78 34.84 13.20 0.53
C TYR A 78 36.23 12.63 0.30
N LYS A 79 37.00 13.21 -0.63
CA LYS A 79 38.41 12.84 -0.81
C LYS A 79 39.21 13.37 0.37
N ILE A 80 39.77 12.47 1.18
CA ILE A 80 40.65 12.82 2.29
C ILE A 80 41.98 12.09 2.08
N GLY A 81 42.98 12.82 1.57
CA GLY A 81 44.23 12.21 1.13
C GLY A 81 44.00 11.22 0.00
N SER A 82 44.48 9.98 0.18
CA SER A 82 44.37 8.90 -0.81
C SER A 82 43.14 8.01 -0.65
N THR A 83 42.24 8.30 0.29
CA THR A 83 41.04 7.49 0.55
C THR A 83 39.75 8.30 0.40
N ASP A 84 38.69 7.62 -0.02
CA ASP A 84 37.35 8.17 -0.05
C ASP A 84 36.69 7.96 1.32
N ASN A 85 36.39 9.07 2.01
CA ASN A 85 35.63 9.06 3.24
C ASN A 85 34.14 9.18 2.92
N VAL A 86 33.41 8.05 2.96
CA VAL A 86 31.97 7.99 2.68
C VAL A 86 31.18 8.24 3.96
N GLN A 87 30.32 9.26 3.96
CA GLN A 87 29.55 9.69 5.12
C GLN A 87 28.05 9.71 4.82
N PRO A 88 27.20 9.07 5.65
CA PRO A 88 25.76 9.18 5.54
C PRO A 88 25.28 10.58 5.94
N GLN A 89 24.35 11.13 5.18
CA GLN A 89 23.82 12.46 5.37
C GLN A 89 22.50 12.41 6.15
N TYR A 90 22.39 13.28 7.15
CA TYR A 90 21.21 13.47 7.98
C TYR A 90 20.94 14.98 8.14
N PRO A 91 19.68 15.40 8.34
CA PRO A 91 18.48 14.57 8.44
C PRO A 91 18.07 13.97 7.08
N VAL A 92 17.47 12.78 7.11
CA VAL A 92 16.76 12.20 5.97
C VAL A 92 15.30 12.63 6.06
N ARG A 93 14.77 13.33 5.06
CA ARG A 93 13.39 13.84 5.05
C ARG A 93 12.61 13.33 3.84
N ILE A 94 11.35 13.01 4.08
CA ILE A 94 10.38 12.65 3.05
C ILE A 94 9.12 13.48 3.31
N GLY A 95 8.89 14.48 2.47
CA GLY A 95 7.70 15.32 2.48
C GLY A 95 6.71 14.93 1.39
N ALA A 96 5.42 15.05 1.66
CA ALA A 96 4.36 14.67 0.73
C ALA A 96 3.18 15.64 0.81
N TRP A 97 2.55 15.85 -0.35
CA TRP A 97 1.35 16.67 -0.49
C TRP A 97 0.24 15.87 -1.15
N ALA A 98 -0.98 15.94 -0.62
CA ALA A 98 -2.13 15.25 -1.19
C ALA A 98 -3.41 16.08 -1.06
N GLN A 99 -4.34 15.80 -1.97
CA GLN A 99 -5.74 16.13 -1.79
C GLN A 99 -6.43 14.90 -1.20
N LEU A 100 -7.08 15.03 -0.03
CA LEU A 100 -7.87 13.96 0.58
C LEU A 100 -9.28 14.46 0.87
N ASP A 101 -10.28 13.82 0.26
CA ASP A 101 -11.68 14.24 0.26
C ASP A 101 -11.85 15.70 -0.19
N GLU A 102 -12.78 16.39 0.45
CA GLU A 102 -13.08 17.81 0.24
C GLU A 102 -12.20 18.72 1.11
N ARG A 103 -11.16 18.17 1.75
CA ARG A 103 -10.24 18.94 2.58
C ARG A 103 -9.33 19.79 1.71
N PRO A 104 -8.80 20.91 2.22
CA PRO A 104 -7.69 21.60 1.56
C PRO A 104 -6.52 20.64 1.31
N GLU A 105 -5.63 21.01 0.39
CA GLU A 105 -4.38 20.29 0.22
C GLU A 105 -3.66 20.16 1.57
N ILE A 106 -3.25 18.93 1.88
CA ILE A 106 -2.51 18.63 3.09
C ILE A 106 -1.04 18.36 2.77
N TYR A 107 -0.20 18.62 3.76
CA TYR A 107 1.22 18.36 3.79
C TYR A 107 1.58 17.52 5.01
N TRP A 108 2.50 16.59 4.83
CA TRP A 108 3.16 15.93 5.94
C TRP A 108 4.61 15.55 5.63
N GLU A 109 5.44 15.49 6.67
CA GLU A 109 6.84 15.07 6.57
C GLU A 109 7.19 13.98 7.59
N ARG A 110 8.04 13.05 7.14
CA ARG A 110 8.71 12.06 7.97
C ARG A 110 10.21 12.28 7.96
N THR A 111 10.83 12.17 9.13
CA THR A 111 12.24 12.55 9.28
C THR A 111 13.02 11.53 10.11
N LEU A 112 14.19 11.11 9.64
CA LEU A 112 15.19 10.41 10.43
C LEU A 112 16.35 11.36 10.71
N ASN A 113 16.48 11.82 11.95
CA ASN A 113 17.46 12.86 12.31
C ASN A 113 18.89 12.33 12.50
N THR A 114 19.05 11.06 12.88
CA THR A 114 20.36 10.46 13.14
C THR A 114 20.33 8.96 12.84
N ALA A 115 21.51 8.36 12.64
CA ALA A 115 21.65 6.92 12.35
C ALA A 115 21.12 5.99 13.46
N LYS A 116 21.13 6.44 14.71
CA LYS A 116 20.61 5.70 15.88
C LYS A 116 19.19 6.14 16.28
N GLY A 117 18.63 7.13 15.57
CA GLY A 117 17.31 7.67 15.84
C GLY A 117 16.18 6.78 15.33
N LYS A 118 14.96 7.21 15.57
CA LYS A 118 13.74 6.65 14.97
C LYS A 118 13.16 7.66 13.98
N THR A 119 12.35 7.17 13.04
CA THR A 119 11.56 8.04 12.17
C THR A 119 10.58 8.85 13.02
N THR A 120 10.64 10.17 12.90
CA THR A 120 9.73 11.10 13.57
C THR A 120 8.63 11.54 12.61
N ILE A 121 7.46 11.82 13.19
CA ILE A 121 6.24 12.27 12.48
C ILE A 121 5.73 13.60 13.06
N LYS A 122 6.64 14.47 13.54
CA LYS A 122 6.29 15.75 14.18
C LYS A 122 5.49 16.65 13.22
N ASP A 123 5.88 16.64 11.96
CA ASP A 123 5.29 17.43 10.90
C ASP A 123 4.24 16.63 10.11
N ALA A 124 3.57 15.67 10.74
CA ALA A 124 2.54 14.83 10.12
C ALA A 124 1.11 15.05 10.65
N LYS A 125 0.89 16.14 11.39
CA LYS A 125 -0.39 16.43 12.04
C LYS A 125 -1.58 16.33 11.08
N GLN A 126 -1.48 16.91 9.88
CA GLN A 126 -2.61 16.98 8.94
C GLN A 126 -3.05 15.59 8.44
N ILE A 127 -2.10 14.71 8.04
CA ILE A 127 -2.46 13.34 7.60
C ILE A 127 -2.98 12.49 8.77
N LEU A 128 -2.46 12.69 9.98
CA LEU A 128 -2.92 11.99 11.18
C LEU A 128 -4.36 12.39 11.55
N GLU A 129 -4.72 13.66 11.41
CA GLU A 129 -6.09 14.14 11.62
C GLU A 129 -7.08 13.50 10.62
N VAL A 130 -6.67 13.33 9.36
CA VAL A 130 -7.48 12.60 8.36
C VAL A 130 -7.64 11.13 8.77
N ALA A 131 -6.53 10.48 9.15
CA ALA A 131 -6.56 9.08 9.54
C ALA A 131 -7.41 8.83 10.79
N SER A 132 -7.33 9.71 11.79
CA SER A 132 -8.16 9.66 13.00
C SER A 132 -9.64 9.89 12.69
N ASP A 133 -9.97 10.79 11.76
CA ASP A 133 -11.36 10.97 11.28
C ASP A 133 -11.90 9.70 10.62
N TYR A 134 -11.12 9.06 9.75
CA TYR A 134 -11.49 7.78 9.13
C TYR A 134 -11.69 6.69 10.18
N GLN A 135 -10.78 6.57 11.15
CA GLN A 135 -10.90 5.60 12.24
C GLN A 135 -12.15 5.83 13.08
N LYS A 136 -12.47 7.08 13.41
CA LYS A 136 -13.67 7.44 14.17
C LYS A 136 -14.94 7.05 13.39
N ARG A 137 -15.03 7.44 12.12
CA ARG A 137 -16.18 7.11 11.25
C ARG A 137 -16.36 5.59 11.06
N LEU A 138 -15.26 4.83 11.00
CA LEU A 138 -15.30 3.36 11.02
C LEU A 138 -15.91 2.82 12.32
N GLN A 139 -15.51 3.35 13.47
CA GLN A 139 -16.05 2.96 14.77
C GLN A 139 -17.53 3.32 14.93
N GLU A 140 -17.97 4.42 14.33
CA GLU A 140 -19.37 4.87 14.30
C GLU A 140 -20.23 4.09 13.28
N GLY A 141 -19.62 3.21 12.48
CA GLY A 141 -20.36 2.40 11.49
C GLY A 141 -20.82 3.19 10.26
N ASP A 142 -20.14 4.30 9.92
CA ASP A 142 -20.48 5.13 8.77
C ASP A 142 -20.29 4.37 7.44
N THR A 143 -21.41 3.99 6.83
CA THR A 143 -21.45 3.26 5.56
C THR A 143 -21.13 4.13 4.34
N SER A 144 -21.15 5.46 4.49
CA SER A 144 -20.80 6.41 3.43
C SER A 144 -19.29 6.67 3.34
N LEU A 145 -18.52 6.27 4.36
CA LEU A 145 -17.07 6.42 4.38
C LEU A 145 -16.44 5.57 3.28
N LEU A 146 -15.75 6.20 2.34
CA LEU A 146 -14.88 5.55 1.37
C LEU A 146 -13.43 5.63 1.86
N LEU A 147 -12.82 4.47 2.06
CA LEU A 147 -11.41 4.37 2.44
C LEU A 147 -10.54 4.40 1.17
N PRO A 148 -9.41 5.13 1.16
CA PRO A 148 -8.54 5.21 -0.01
C PRO A 148 -7.89 3.86 -0.32
N ILE A 149 -7.87 3.48 -1.59
CA ILE A 149 -7.11 2.30 -2.03
C ILE A 149 -5.66 2.71 -2.23
N ILE A 150 -4.74 2.08 -1.50
CA ILE A 150 -3.31 2.31 -1.65
C ILE A 150 -2.60 0.97 -1.71
N VAL A 151 -1.82 0.76 -2.77
CA VAL A 151 -1.07 -0.48 -2.97
C VAL A 151 0.31 -0.18 -3.53
N TYR A 152 1.34 -0.73 -2.91
CA TYR A 152 2.71 -0.67 -3.39
C TYR A 152 3.12 -2.01 -4.01
N TYR A 153 3.49 -1.98 -5.30
CA TYR A 153 3.98 -3.17 -6.01
C TYR A 153 5.49 -3.07 -6.22
N GLY A 154 6.25 -3.59 -5.25
CA GLY A 154 7.71 -3.72 -5.33
C GLY A 154 8.17 -4.85 -6.27
N THR A 155 9.47 -4.94 -6.51
CA THR A 155 10.09 -6.01 -7.33
C THR A 155 10.23 -7.34 -6.56
N GLY A 156 10.21 -7.30 -5.23
CA GLY A 156 10.26 -8.49 -4.37
C GLY A 156 9.10 -9.46 -4.60
N ARG A 157 7.97 -8.98 -5.13
CA ARG A 157 6.79 -9.80 -5.48
C ARG A 157 7.05 -10.96 -6.44
N LEU A 158 8.11 -10.88 -7.26
CA LEU A 158 8.43 -11.91 -8.25
C LEU A 158 9.25 -13.07 -7.67
N TRP A 159 9.91 -12.86 -6.53
CA TRP A 159 10.94 -13.79 -6.01
C TRP A 159 10.67 -14.25 -4.57
N ASP A 160 10.01 -13.42 -3.76
CA ASP A 160 9.81 -13.69 -2.33
C ASP A 160 8.40 -14.25 -2.05
N TYR A 161 8.11 -15.42 -2.65
CA TYR A 161 6.92 -16.23 -2.32
C TYR A 161 7.00 -16.83 -0.90
N HIS A 162 8.17 -16.76 -0.25
CA HIS A 162 8.54 -17.59 0.90
C HIS A 162 8.56 -16.88 2.25
N ARG A 163 8.27 -15.58 2.33
CA ARG A 163 8.04 -14.93 3.63
C ARG A 163 6.64 -15.21 4.13
N GLU A 164 6.50 -16.34 4.81
CA GLU A 164 5.35 -16.63 5.66
C GLU A 164 5.20 -15.53 6.73
N LYS A 165 4.23 -14.65 6.53
CA LYS A 165 3.74 -13.73 7.58
C LYS A 165 2.41 -14.26 8.11
N GLN A 166 2.16 -13.96 9.40
CA GLN A 166 1.13 -14.52 10.28
C GLN A 166 -0.14 -15.10 9.63
N THR A 167 -0.55 -16.24 10.16
CA THR A 167 -1.63 -17.11 9.62
C THR A 167 -3.04 -16.70 10.02
N ASP A 168 -3.22 -15.84 11.04
CA ASP A 168 -4.54 -15.64 11.65
C ASP A 168 -4.78 -14.19 12.09
N ILE A 169 -4.92 -13.29 11.12
CA ILE A 169 -5.24 -11.86 11.38
C ILE A 169 -6.76 -11.63 11.29
N PHE A 170 -7.54 -12.65 10.90
CA PHE A 170 -8.97 -12.54 10.64
C PHE A 170 -9.87 -12.97 11.82
N GLU A 171 -9.39 -12.95 13.07
CA GLU A 171 -10.28 -13.14 14.23
C GLU A 171 -11.45 -12.15 14.22
N LYS A 172 -11.22 -10.93 13.70
CA LYS A 172 -12.26 -9.92 13.43
C LYS A 172 -12.12 -9.38 12.02
N ASN A 173 -13.19 -9.47 11.23
CA ASN A 173 -13.23 -8.88 9.88
C ASN A 173 -13.55 -7.38 10.00
N THR A 174 -12.56 -6.52 9.82
CA THR A 174 -12.74 -5.06 9.74
C THR A 174 -12.35 -4.55 8.36
N ARG A 175 -12.85 -3.37 7.96
CA ARG A 175 -12.49 -2.74 6.70
C ARG A 175 -11.00 -2.37 6.61
N THR A 176 -10.33 -2.15 7.75
CA THR A 176 -8.90 -1.82 7.82
C THR A 176 -8.00 -3.01 7.48
N ASN A 177 -8.52 -4.24 7.49
CA ASN A 177 -7.77 -5.43 7.07
C ASN A 177 -7.27 -5.33 5.62
N GLY A 178 -7.92 -4.53 4.77
CA GLY A 178 -7.44 -4.24 3.42
C GLY A 178 -6.07 -3.54 3.37
N TYR A 179 -5.62 -2.92 4.47
CA TYR A 179 -4.31 -2.27 4.57
C TYR A 179 -3.20 -3.17 5.12
N ILE A 180 -3.50 -4.42 5.50
CA ILE A 180 -2.48 -5.37 5.97
C ILE A 180 -1.48 -5.61 4.83
N ASP A 181 -0.20 -5.38 5.10
CA ASP A 181 0.91 -5.51 4.14
C ASP A 181 0.73 -4.74 2.80
N CYS A 182 -0.22 -3.80 2.67
CA CYS A 182 -0.48 -3.08 1.41
C CYS A 182 0.70 -2.21 0.91
N MET A 183 1.61 -1.86 1.80
CA MET A 183 2.87 -1.14 1.52
C MET A 183 4.09 -2.06 1.46
N SER A 184 3.89 -3.37 1.55
CA SER A 184 4.95 -4.35 1.42
C SER A 184 5.34 -4.50 -0.06
N GLY A 185 6.64 -4.52 -0.35
CA GLY A 185 7.13 -4.82 -1.70
C GLY A 185 6.97 -6.28 -2.13
N THR A 186 6.41 -7.12 -1.25
CA THR A 186 6.16 -8.57 -1.42
C THR A 186 4.67 -8.86 -1.29
N ALA A 187 4.16 -9.85 -2.02
CA ALA A 187 2.77 -10.28 -1.91
C ALA A 187 2.58 -11.21 -0.70
N ASN A 188 1.46 -11.05 0.02
CA ASN A 188 1.06 -11.98 1.08
C ASN A 188 0.00 -12.95 0.55
N ILE A 189 0.44 -13.89 -0.28
CA ILE A 189 -0.45 -14.86 -0.96
C ILE A 189 -1.19 -15.73 0.06
N LYS A 190 -0.52 -16.11 1.16
CA LYS A 190 -1.14 -16.92 2.22
C LYS A 190 -2.33 -16.21 2.86
N LEU A 191 -2.20 -14.93 3.19
CA LEU A 191 -3.29 -14.11 3.72
C LEU A 191 -4.47 -14.07 2.74
N MET A 192 -4.19 -13.86 1.46
CA MET A 192 -5.20 -13.86 0.40
C MET A 192 -5.91 -15.22 0.28
N MET A 193 -5.16 -16.32 0.22
CA MET A 193 -5.73 -17.67 0.09
C MET A 193 -6.52 -18.07 1.33
N ASN A 194 -6.05 -17.71 2.53
CA ASN A 194 -6.81 -17.91 3.77
C ASN A 194 -8.12 -17.11 3.77
N TRP A 195 -8.12 -15.88 3.25
CA TRP A 195 -9.33 -15.09 3.09
C TRP A 195 -10.31 -15.77 2.13
N PHE A 196 -9.85 -16.22 0.96
CA PHE A 196 -10.70 -16.94 0.00
C PHE A 196 -11.29 -18.22 0.60
N LEU A 197 -10.49 -19.01 1.31
CA LEU A 197 -10.96 -20.20 2.02
C LEU A 197 -12.08 -19.85 3.01
N LYS A 198 -11.84 -18.86 3.89
CA LYS A 198 -12.81 -18.44 4.93
C LYS A 198 -14.12 -17.96 4.31
N MET A 199 -14.05 -17.09 3.31
CA MET A 199 -15.22 -16.53 2.66
C MET A 199 -15.99 -17.57 1.85
N THR A 200 -15.29 -18.54 1.24
CA THR A 200 -15.92 -19.64 0.50
C THR A 200 -16.63 -20.61 1.43
N VAL A 201 -16.01 -20.95 2.58
CA VAL A 201 -16.68 -21.73 3.63
C VAL A 201 -17.94 -21.00 4.13
N GLN A 202 -17.84 -19.69 4.40
CA GLN A 202 -18.97 -18.87 4.80
C GLN A 202 -20.08 -18.85 3.74
N LYS A 203 -19.74 -18.76 2.46
CA LYS A 203 -20.72 -18.82 1.35
C LYS A 203 -21.54 -20.11 1.39
N TYR A 204 -20.89 -21.26 1.56
CA TYR A 204 -21.61 -22.55 1.61
C TYR A 204 -22.42 -22.72 2.91
N GLN A 205 -21.90 -22.26 4.05
CA GLN A 205 -22.66 -22.24 5.31
C GLN A 205 -23.88 -21.33 5.22
N ASN A 206 -23.77 -20.17 4.58
CA ASN A 206 -24.89 -19.29 4.33
C ASN A 206 -25.96 -20.00 3.49
N GLN A 207 -25.55 -20.65 2.40
CA GLN A 207 -26.45 -21.40 1.53
C GLN A 207 -27.19 -22.52 2.28
N GLU A 208 -26.50 -23.30 3.12
CA GLU A 208 -27.12 -24.36 3.93
C GLU A 208 -28.14 -23.82 4.93
N ASN A 209 -27.84 -22.68 5.55
CA ASN A 209 -28.72 -22.03 6.53
C ASN A 209 -29.82 -21.16 5.88
N GLY A 210 -29.88 -21.08 4.54
CA GLY A 210 -30.83 -20.21 3.83
C GLY A 210 -30.53 -18.72 3.95
N TYR A 211 -29.29 -18.34 4.30
CA TYR A 211 -28.81 -16.97 4.22
C TYR A 211 -28.42 -16.59 2.78
N GLY A 212 -28.40 -15.29 2.50
CA GLY A 212 -28.00 -14.74 1.22
C GLY A 212 -26.52 -14.96 0.88
N PRO A 213 -26.08 -14.50 -0.30
CA PRO A 213 -24.70 -14.62 -0.74
C PRO A 213 -23.74 -13.85 0.19
N VAL A 214 -22.44 -13.99 -0.08
CA VAL A 214 -21.39 -13.21 0.57
C VAL A 214 -20.94 -12.11 -0.40
N PRO A 215 -21.48 -10.87 -0.31
CA PRO A 215 -21.30 -9.86 -1.35
C PRO A 215 -19.83 -9.48 -1.58
N GLU A 216 -19.01 -9.49 -0.53
CA GLU A 216 -17.58 -9.18 -0.63
C GLU A 216 -16.83 -10.21 -1.48
N LEU A 217 -17.18 -11.50 -1.35
CA LEU A 217 -16.57 -12.56 -2.14
C LEU A 217 -16.99 -12.45 -3.61
N GLU A 218 -18.27 -12.18 -3.87
CA GLU A 218 -18.79 -11.99 -5.22
C GLU A 218 -18.17 -10.77 -5.92
N ALA A 219 -18.00 -9.66 -5.18
CA ALA A 219 -17.36 -8.47 -5.71
C ALA A 219 -15.90 -8.75 -6.11
N VAL A 220 -15.15 -9.50 -5.29
CA VAL A 220 -13.76 -9.88 -5.61
C VAL A 220 -13.70 -10.82 -6.81
N PHE A 221 -14.53 -11.86 -6.85
CA PHE A 221 -14.58 -12.75 -8.02
C PHE A 221 -14.98 -12.00 -9.29
N SER A 222 -15.98 -11.12 -9.23
CA SER A 222 -16.36 -10.31 -10.39
C SER A 222 -15.22 -9.40 -10.87
N ALA A 223 -14.47 -8.77 -9.96
CA ALA A 223 -13.32 -7.96 -10.33
C ALA A 223 -12.22 -8.78 -11.00
N MET A 224 -11.97 -9.99 -10.50
CA MET A 224 -10.99 -10.91 -11.09
C MET A 224 -11.45 -11.43 -12.46
N GLU A 225 -12.74 -11.78 -12.62
CA GLU A 225 -13.34 -12.23 -13.88
C GLU A 225 -13.22 -11.14 -14.95
N GLN A 226 -13.56 -9.90 -14.59
CA GLN A 226 -13.41 -8.74 -15.47
C GLN A 226 -11.95 -8.49 -15.88
N CYS A 227 -11.00 -8.62 -14.94
CA CYS A 227 -9.58 -8.51 -15.25
C CYS A 227 -9.14 -9.61 -16.23
N TYR A 228 -9.52 -10.86 -15.98
CA TYR A 228 -9.15 -12.00 -16.81
C TYR A 228 -9.69 -11.85 -18.23
N ASN A 229 -10.99 -11.59 -18.37
CA ASN A 229 -11.67 -11.37 -19.65
C ASN A 229 -11.00 -10.26 -20.48
N ARG A 230 -10.62 -9.13 -19.85
CA ARG A 230 -9.93 -8.04 -20.53
C ARG A 230 -8.52 -8.41 -21.01
N ILE A 231 -7.84 -9.30 -20.30
CA ILE A 231 -6.47 -9.73 -20.63
C ILE A 231 -6.50 -10.78 -21.74
N THR A 232 -7.41 -11.75 -21.67
CA THR A 232 -7.44 -12.90 -22.59
C THR A 232 -8.34 -12.70 -23.80
N GLY A 233 -9.30 -11.77 -23.72
CA GLY A 233 -10.35 -11.61 -24.74
C GLY A 233 -11.53 -12.57 -24.57
N SER A 234 -11.54 -13.41 -23.53
CA SER A 234 -12.72 -14.19 -23.13
C SER A 234 -13.82 -13.26 -22.61
N ASN A 235 -15.08 -13.73 -22.64
CA ASN A 235 -16.24 -13.00 -22.11
C ASN A 235 -16.99 -13.78 -21.02
N ASP A 236 -16.53 -14.98 -20.68
CA ASP A 236 -17.29 -15.93 -19.87
C ASP A 236 -16.46 -16.55 -18.74
N ALA A 237 -15.28 -16.00 -18.45
CA ALA A 237 -14.47 -16.48 -17.35
C ALA A 237 -15.26 -16.50 -16.03
N LYS A 238 -15.12 -17.60 -15.31
CA LYS A 238 -15.68 -17.84 -13.99
C LYS A 238 -14.56 -18.16 -13.03
N ILE A 239 -14.55 -17.46 -11.90
CA ILE A 239 -13.53 -17.62 -10.88
C ILE A 239 -14.15 -18.20 -9.62
N GLN A 240 -13.50 -19.22 -9.08
CA GLN A 240 -13.92 -19.85 -7.84
C GLN A 240 -12.70 -20.28 -7.02
N TYR A 241 -12.89 -20.37 -5.71
CA TYR A 241 -11.91 -21.00 -4.85
C TYR A 241 -12.28 -22.47 -4.64
N ASN A 242 -11.36 -23.36 -4.98
CA ASN A 242 -11.55 -24.80 -4.85
C ASN A 242 -11.05 -25.27 -3.49
N ILE A 243 -11.98 -25.70 -2.63
CA ILE A 243 -11.68 -26.14 -1.27
C ILE A 243 -10.81 -27.41 -1.28
N GLY A 244 -10.97 -28.28 -2.27
CA GLY A 244 -10.23 -29.54 -2.38
C GLY A 244 -8.76 -29.34 -2.74
N THR A 245 -8.49 -28.53 -3.77
CA THR A 245 -7.11 -28.22 -4.20
C THR A 245 -6.46 -27.11 -3.38
N LYS A 246 -7.27 -26.28 -2.70
CA LYS A 246 -6.86 -25.03 -2.04
C LYS A 246 -6.26 -24.01 -3.01
N GLU A 247 -6.81 -23.98 -4.23
CA GLU A 247 -6.38 -23.09 -5.30
C GLU A 247 -7.55 -22.24 -5.82
N ILE A 248 -7.23 -21.22 -6.61
CA ILE A 248 -8.22 -20.43 -7.35
C ILE A 248 -8.30 -21.01 -8.75
N ASP A 249 -9.48 -21.52 -9.11
CA ASP A 249 -9.76 -22.06 -10.43
C ASP A 249 -10.32 -20.95 -11.33
N VAL A 250 -9.92 -20.96 -12.59
CA VAL A 250 -10.50 -20.12 -13.64
C VAL A 250 -11.05 -21.05 -14.72
N ALA A 251 -12.35 -20.97 -14.99
CA ALA A 251 -13.01 -21.70 -16.06
C ALA A 251 -13.49 -20.71 -17.12
N TYR A 252 -13.19 -20.96 -18.39
CA TYR A 252 -13.59 -20.12 -19.53
C TYR A 252 -13.70 -20.99 -20.78
N THR A 253 -14.37 -20.48 -21.82
CA THR A 253 -14.43 -21.13 -23.13
C THR A 253 -13.35 -20.53 -24.04
N ASP A 254 -12.59 -21.38 -24.73
CA ASP A 254 -11.61 -21.00 -25.76
C ASP A 254 -12.27 -20.52 -27.06
#